data_AF-A0A520AWX8-F1
#
_entry.id   AF-A0A520AWX8-F1
#
_cell.length_a   1.000
_cell.length_b   1.000
_cell.length_c   1.000
_cell.angle_alpha   90.00
_cell.angle_beta   90.00
_cell.angle_gamma   90.00
#
_symmetry.space_group_name_H-M   'P 1'
#
loop_
_entity.id
_entity.type
_entity.pdbx_description
1 polymer ?
#
loop_
_entity_poly.entity_id
_entity_poly.type
_entity_poly.pdbx_seq_one_letter_code
_entity_poly.pdbx_strand_id
1 'polypeptide(L)'
;RNPILKEIEAKALAFGDQTNLQVHMSGLPYIRTATSKLVSNEFVLFLGLSILVSALILVIFFRSFYAVFFPILVVIMGVIWSIGTLVLLGYEITILTGLIPPLIVIIGIPNSILLLNKYHNELKKHGDKHKALSVTIERIAVTTLIANVTAAIGFGVLYFTGSELLMQFGLVAALNVMFTWLMCLCLVPIIFSYLPIPKGKANTPHVPNFLDNLLAKTDVLVQRKSTAIYLATVVLTIISIIGIYKININGYVVDDLPKSSKILTDLKFFEKNFEGILPLEISVDTKRKNGVLSISTLNKIDKMERMIAEYPEFSRSISLNTGLKYASQAFYNGDSAFYRLPTDIEKNFILIYAANSGKGNGNMLTNFVDKDKQTARISFQMADVGSKRLDQLLLELKPRIDSILSPKRFNVELTGSSIIFSKGTDYLLEHLFESIALAIVLISLLRLAQFKSLGIMFISLLPNIVPLIITAGLMG
;
A
#
# COMPACT_ATOMS: atom_id res chain seq x y z
N ARG A 1 0.31 20.39 4.38
CA ARG A 1 1.68 19.85 4.16
C ARG A 1 2.33 20.34 2.86
N ASN A 2 1.63 20.37 1.72
CA ASN A 2 2.19 20.79 0.42
C ASN A 2 2.80 22.21 0.29
N PRO A 3 2.32 23.29 0.95
CA PRO A 3 2.84 24.64 0.66
C PRO A 3 4.26 24.87 1.19
N ILE A 4 4.58 24.37 2.39
CA ILE A 4 5.90 24.52 3.01
C ILE A 4 6.97 23.80 2.18
N LEU A 5 6.67 22.57 1.73
CA LEU A 5 7.62 21.79 0.95
C LEU A 5 7.94 22.49 -0.39
N LYS A 6 6.92 23.04 -1.06
CA LYS A 6 7.10 23.84 -2.28
C LYS A 6 7.95 25.09 -2.04
N GLU A 7 7.76 25.77 -0.91
CA GLU A 7 8.55 26.95 -0.57
C GLU A 7 10.02 26.58 -0.34
N ILE A 8 10.28 25.47 0.34
CA ILE A 8 11.63 24.94 0.55
C ILE A 8 12.26 24.52 -0.79
N GLU A 9 11.54 23.77 -1.63
CA GLU A 9 11.99 23.39 -2.97
C GLU A 9 12.32 24.62 -3.82
N ALA A 10 11.45 25.63 -3.83
CA ALA A 10 11.65 26.85 -4.60
C ALA A 10 12.90 27.62 -4.14
N LYS A 11 13.09 27.76 -2.82
CA LYS A 11 14.30 28.39 -2.26
C LYS A 11 15.57 27.60 -2.56
N ALA A 12 15.50 26.28 -2.47
CA ALA A 12 16.62 25.39 -2.76
C ALA A 12 17.01 25.42 -4.25
N LEU A 13 16.04 25.42 -5.16
CA LEU A 13 16.30 25.55 -6.60
C LEU A 13 16.83 26.93 -6.96
N ALA A 14 16.25 28.00 -6.42
CA ALA A 14 16.75 29.36 -6.63
C ALA A 14 18.20 29.53 -6.16
N PHE A 15 18.58 28.90 -5.04
CA PHE A 15 19.97 28.86 -4.59
C PHE A 15 20.87 28.10 -5.57
N GLY A 16 20.42 26.94 -6.08
CA GLY A 16 21.14 26.17 -7.09
C GLY A 16 21.38 26.96 -8.37
N ASP A 17 20.35 27.67 -8.85
CA ASP A 17 20.43 28.51 -10.05
C ASP A 17 21.37 29.70 -9.86
N GLN A 18 21.35 30.35 -8.68
CA GLN A 18 22.25 31.47 -8.37
C GLN A 18 23.72 31.07 -8.22
N THR A 19 23.97 29.89 -7.66
CA THR A 19 25.33 29.41 -7.36
C THR A 19 25.90 28.49 -8.43
N ASN A 20 25.09 28.13 -9.44
CA ASN A 20 25.41 27.12 -10.45
C ASN A 20 25.80 25.76 -9.84
N LEU A 21 25.19 25.40 -8.71
CA LEU A 21 25.39 24.15 -7.99
C LEU A 21 24.18 23.23 -8.16
N GLN A 22 24.46 21.94 -8.35
CA GLN A 22 23.40 20.93 -8.37
C GLN A 22 22.90 20.67 -6.94
N VAL A 23 21.65 21.05 -6.68
CA VAL A 23 21.01 20.84 -5.37
C VAL A 23 20.23 19.53 -5.37
N HIS A 24 20.57 18.67 -4.42
CA HIS A 24 19.91 17.40 -4.14
C HIS A 24 19.02 17.52 -2.89
N MET A 25 17.79 17.05 -2.96
CA MET A 25 16.81 17.14 -1.86
C MET A 25 16.32 15.75 -1.49
N SER A 26 16.34 15.44 -0.19
CA SER A 26 15.90 14.14 0.31
C SER A 26 15.36 14.23 1.74
N GLY A 27 14.94 13.08 2.27
CA GLY A 27 14.41 12.91 3.62
C GLY A 27 12.97 12.40 3.62
N LEU A 28 12.60 11.67 4.67
CA LEU A 28 11.28 11.03 4.78
C LEU A 28 10.08 11.98 4.62
N PRO A 29 10.06 13.20 5.19
CA PRO A 29 8.95 14.12 4.98
C PRO A 29 8.78 14.54 3.51
N TYR A 30 9.90 14.72 2.81
CA TYR A 30 9.93 15.06 1.39
C TYR A 30 9.42 13.90 0.54
N ILE A 31 9.98 12.70 0.75
CA ILE A 31 9.57 11.46 0.07
C ILE A 31 8.07 11.22 0.25
N ARG A 32 7.57 11.20 1.50
CA ARG A 32 6.15 10.94 1.79
C ARG A 32 5.21 11.96 1.13
N THR A 33 5.60 13.24 1.13
CA THR A 33 4.78 14.30 0.52
C THR A 33 4.76 14.17 -1.00
N ALA A 34 5.90 13.86 -1.62
CA ALA A 34 6.00 13.66 -3.05
C ALA A 34 5.25 12.41 -3.52
N THR A 35 5.40 11.27 -2.82
CA THR A 35 4.63 10.04 -3.11
C THR A 35 3.13 10.30 -3.03
N SER A 36 2.66 10.96 -1.96
CA SER A 36 1.24 11.33 -1.81
C SER A 36 0.73 12.20 -2.96
N LYS A 37 1.56 13.13 -3.45
CA LYS A 37 1.22 13.99 -4.59
C LYS A 37 1.17 13.22 -5.92
N LEU A 38 2.09 12.28 -6.14
CA LEU A 38 2.07 11.41 -7.33
C LEU A 38 0.77 10.61 -7.36
N VAL A 39 0.43 9.96 -6.24
CA VAL A 39 -0.80 9.17 -6.09
C VAL A 39 -2.04 10.03 -6.34
N SER A 40 -2.10 11.24 -5.79
CA SER A 40 -3.24 12.15 -6.00
C SER A 40 -3.39 12.61 -7.46
N ASN A 41 -2.29 12.76 -8.20
CA ASN A 41 -2.34 13.16 -9.60
C ASN A 41 -2.75 11.98 -10.50
N GLU A 42 -2.17 10.81 -10.26
CA GLU A 42 -2.48 9.58 -11.01
C GLU A 42 -3.90 9.10 -10.75
N PHE A 43 -4.45 9.34 -9.55
CA PHE A 43 -5.82 9.01 -9.20
C PHE A 43 -6.85 9.53 -10.22
N VAL A 44 -6.76 10.82 -10.60
CA VAL A 44 -7.70 11.44 -11.56
C VAL A 44 -7.53 10.82 -12.95
N LEU A 45 -6.28 10.56 -13.35
CA LEU A 45 -5.96 9.93 -14.62
C LEU A 45 -6.52 8.51 -14.69
N PHE A 46 -6.28 7.68 -13.68
CA PHE A 46 -6.76 6.30 -13.62
C PHE A 46 -8.28 6.22 -13.58
N LEU A 47 -8.94 7.11 -12.84
CA LEU A 47 -10.40 7.18 -12.84
C LEU A 47 -10.95 7.55 -14.23
N GLY A 48 -10.39 8.58 -14.86
CA GLY A 48 -10.77 9.01 -16.21
C GLY A 48 -10.56 7.91 -17.25
N LEU A 49 -9.40 7.25 -17.22
CA LEU A 49 -9.09 6.12 -18.12
C LEU A 49 -10.00 4.93 -17.87
N SER A 50 -10.30 4.59 -16.62
CA SER A 50 -11.22 3.49 -16.27
C SER A 50 -12.61 3.72 -16.85
N ILE A 51 -13.16 4.94 -16.70
CA ILE A 51 -14.46 5.32 -17.27
C ILE A 51 -14.40 5.31 -18.81
N LEU A 52 -13.31 5.79 -19.41
CA LEU A 52 -13.15 5.82 -20.86
C LEU A 52 -13.15 4.40 -21.46
N VAL A 53 -12.32 3.50 -20.92
CA VAL A 53 -12.22 2.11 -21.37
C VAL A 53 -13.57 1.40 -21.20
N SER A 54 -14.20 1.62 -20.05
CA SER A 54 -15.54 1.13 -19.74
C SER A 54 -16.61 1.59 -20.72
N ALA A 55 -16.61 2.88 -21.05
CA ALA A 55 -17.52 3.45 -22.03
C ALA A 55 -17.30 2.83 -23.41
N LEU A 56 -16.04 2.67 -23.81
CA LEU A 56 -15.67 2.05 -25.08
C LEU A 56 -16.20 0.61 -25.19
N ILE A 57 -16.03 -0.19 -24.13
CA ILE A 57 -16.56 -1.56 -24.07
C ILE A 57 -18.09 -1.53 -24.21
N LEU A 58 -18.79 -0.69 -23.45
CA LEU A 58 -20.25 -0.60 -23.52
C LEU A 58 -20.73 -0.18 -24.92
N VAL A 59 -20.05 0.76 -25.59
CA VAL A 59 -20.34 1.16 -26.97
C VAL A 59 -20.17 -0.02 -27.92
N ILE A 60 -19.10 -0.81 -27.78
CA ILE A 60 -18.85 -1.99 -28.63
C ILE A 60 -19.97 -3.03 -28.48
N PHE A 61 -20.42 -3.31 -27.26
CA PHE A 61 -21.43 -4.32 -26.96
C PHE A 61 -22.85 -3.90 -27.36
N PHE A 62 -23.28 -2.70 -26.98
CA PHE A 62 -24.67 -2.28 -27.14
C PHE A 62 -24.94 -1.40 -28.34
N ARG A 63 -23.90 -0.70 -28.86
CA ARG A 63 -23.99 0.22 -30.02
C ARG A 63 -25.16 1.21 -29.93
N SER A 64 -25.60 1.56 -28.72
CA SER A 64 -26.76 2.40 -28.44
C SER A 64 -26.43 3.40 -27.35
N PHE A 65 -26.62 4.69 -27.62
CA PHE A 65 -26.25 5.77 -26.71
C PHE A 65 -26.87 5.59 -25.31
N TYR A 66 -28.17 5.29 -25.23
CA TYR A 66 -28.87 5.11 -23.95
C TYR A 66 -28.40 3.87 -23.18
N ALA A 67 -28.08 2.79 -23.89
CA ALA A 67 -27.55 1.56 -23.30
C ALA A 67 -26.13 1.73 -22.72
N VAL A 68 -25.43 2.81 -23.09
CA VAL A 68 -24.08 3.14 -22.60
C VAL A 68 -24.15 4.21 -21.52
N PHE A 69 -24.86 5.31 -21.80
CA PHE A 69 -24.88 6.50 -20.94
C PHE A 69 -25.42 6.21 -19.53
N PHE A 70 -26.53 5.47 -19.42
CA PHE A 70 -27.15 5.23 -18.11
C PHE A 70 -26.37 4.27 -17.20
N PRO A 71 -25.82 3.13 -17.67
CA PRO A 71 -24.89 2.35 -16.88
C PRO A 71 -23.69 3.15 -16.36
N ILE A 72 -23.08 3.99 -17.21
CA ILE A 72 -21.97 4.85 -16.81
C ILE A 72 -22.43 5.85 -15.73
N LEU A 73 -23.59 6.47 -15.91
CA LEU A 73 -24.14 7.42 -14.94
C LEU A 73 -24.34 6.77 -13.57
N VAL A 74 -24.92 5.57 -13.52
CA VAL A 74 -25.12 4.82 -12.26
C VAL A 74 -23.77 4.48 -11.61
N VAL A 75 -22.78 4.10 -12.41
CA VAL A 75 -21.43 3.80 -11.92
C VAL A 75 -20.72 5.05 -11.38
N ILE A 76 -20.86 6.20 -12.05
CA ILE A 76 -20.34 7.49 -11.57
C ILE A 76 -20.99 7.85 -10.22
N MET A 77 -22.29 7.62 -10.05
CA MET A 77 -22.94 7.80 -8.75
C MET A 77 -22.35 6.86 -7.68
N GLY A 78 -22.04 5.62 -8.03
CA GLY A 78 -21.33 4.68 -7.15
C GLY A 78 -19.92 5.16 -6.77
N VAL A 79 -19.19 5.77 -7.70
CA VAL A 79 -17.88 6.39 -7.44
C VAL A 79 -17.99 7.61 -6.51
N ILE A 80 -18.99 8.47 -6.73
CA ILE A 80 -19.23 9.62 -5.84
C ILE A 80 -19.54 9.12 -4.42
N TRP A 81 -20.33 8.04 -4.31
CA TRP A 81 -20.62 7.43 -3.02
C TRP A 81 -19.41 6.79 -2.36
N SER A 82 -18.49 6.20 -3.13
CA SER A 82 -17.27 5.60 -2.58
C SER A 82 -16.32 6.64 -1.99
N ILE A 83 -16.19 7.79 -2.65
CA ILE A 83 -15.47 8.94 -2.09
C ILE A 83 -16.23 9.50 -0.87
N GLY A 84 -17.56 9.61 -0.96
CA GLY A 84 -18.40 10.06 0.15
C GLY A 84 -18.27 9.20 1.40
N THR A 85 -18.23 7.87 1.25
CA THR A 85 -18.05 6.94 2.37
C THR A 85 -16.66 7.02 3.00
N LEU A 86 -15.60 7.27 2.21
CA LEU A 86 -14.27 7.56 2.76
C LEU A 86 -14.29 8.79 3.67
N VAL A 87 -14.93 9.88 3.20
CA VAL A 87 -15.05 11.12 3.96
C VAL A 87 -15.93 10.95 5.21
N LEU A 88 -17.05 10.23 5.10
CA LEU A 88 -17.97 9.99 6.23
C LEU A 88 -17.33 9.16 7.35
N LEU A 89 -16.45 8.21 7.00
CA LEU A 89 -15.70 7.42 7.97
C LEU A 89 -14.43 8.12 8.48
N GLY A 90 -14.10 9.29 7.94
CA GLY A 90 -12.91 10.05 8.33
C GLY A 90 -11.60 9.43 7.86
N TYR A 91 -11.62 8.62 6.80
CA TYR A 91 -10.43 7.95 6.28
C TYR A 91 -9.68 8.81 5.26
N GLU A 92 -8.34 8.75 5.31
CA GLU A 92 -7.49 9.47 4.37
C GLU A 92 -7.38 8.76 3.01
N ILE A 93 -7.14 9.53 1.94
CA ILE A 93 -6.85 8.97 0.62
C ILE A 93 -5.39 8.51 0.60
N THR A 94 -5.21 7.20 0.53
CA THR A 94 -3.92 6.50 0.50
C THR A 94 -3.74 5.84 -0.87
N ILE A 95 -2.58 5.20 -1.09
CA ILE A 95 -2.31 4.43 -2.31
C ILE A 95 -3.40 3.36 -2.52
N LEU A 96 -3.82 2.67 -1.45
CA LEU A 96 -4.83 1.62 -1.53
C LEU A 96 -6.24 2.19 -1.66
N THR A 97 -6.65 3.13 -0.80
CA THR A 97 -8.01 3.69 -0.84
C THR A 97 -8.27 4.49 -2.12
N GLY A 98 -7.23 5.05 -2.74
CA GLY A 98 -7.30 5.67 -4.06
C GLY A 98 -7.67 4.70 -5.20
N LEU A 99 -7.49 3.39 -5.03
CA LEU A 99 -7.89 2.39 -6.02
C LEU A 99 -9.39 2.04 -5.95
N ILE A 100 -10.11 2.46 -4.90
CA ILE A 100 -11.52 2.10 -4.72
C ILE A 100 -12.39 2.61 -5.88
N PRO A 101 -12.32 3.89 -6.31
CA PRO A 101 -13.11 4.37 -7.45
C PRO A 101 -12.94 3.56 -8.75
N PRO A 102 -11.73 3.31 -9.28
CA PRO A 102 -11.58 2.49 -10.48
C PRO A 102 -12.05 1.04 -10.27
N LEU A 103 -11.91 0.47 -9.07
CA LEU A 103 -12.46 -0.85 -8.74
C LEU A 103 -14.00 -0.88 -8.82
N ILE A 104 -14.67 0.15 -8.30
CA ILE A 104 -16.13 0.27 -8.37
C ILE A 104 -16.61 0.39 -9.82
N VAL A 105 -15.85 1.07 -10.69
CA VAL A 105 -16.15 1.12 -12.12
C VAL A 105 -16.11 -0.29 -12.74
N ILE A 106 -15.04 -1.03 -12.49
CA ILE A 106 -14.85 -2.39 -13.03
C ILE A 106 -15.94 -3.36 -12.55
N ILE A 107 -16.38 -3.24 -11.29
CA ILE A 107 -17.41 -4.13 -10.69
C ILE A 107 -18.83 -3.71 -11.08
N GLY A 108 -19.12 -2.41 -11.15
CA GLY A 108 -20.46 -1.88 -11.38
C GLY A 108 -20.96 -2.08 -12.82
N ILE A 109 -20.06 -2.09 -13.79
CA ILE A 109 -20.42 -2.23 -15.21
C ILE A 109 -21.00 -3.62 -15.53
N PRO A 110 -20.34 -4.74 -15.20
CA PRO A 110 -20.92 -6.07 -15.40
C PRO A 110 -22.33 -6.22 -14.82
N ASN A 111 -22.58 -5.66 -13.62
CA ASN A 111 -23.90 -5.65 -13.00
C ASN A 111 -24.95 -4.96 -13.91
N SER A 112 -24.60 -3.78 -14.42
CA SER A 112 -25.46 -3.03 -15.35
C SER A 112 -25.67 -3.75 -16.68
N ILE A 113 -24.60 -4.35 -17.24
CA ILE A 113 -24.64 -5.11 -18.50
C ILE A 113 -25.57 -6.33 -18.38
N LEU A 114 -25.45 -7.10 -17.29
CA LEU A 114 -26.25 -8.30 -17.05
C LEU A 114 -27.74 -7.96 -16.91
N LEU A 115 -28.06 -6.91 -16.14
CA LEU A 115 -29.43 -6.39 -16.02
C LEU A 115 -29.97 -5.95 -17.39
N LEU A 116 -29.19 -5.17 -18.14
CA LEU A 116 -29.61 -4.62 -19.43
C LEU A 116 -29.82 -5.70 -20.49
N ASN A 117 -28.90 -6.65 -20.60
CA ASN A 117 -29.00 -7.74 -21.57
C ASN A 117 -30.21 -8.63 -21.26
N LYS A 118 -30.45 -8.94 -19.97
CA LYS A 118 -31.63 -9.70 -19.58
C LYS A 118 -32.93 -8.95 -19.89
N TYR A 119 -32.99 -7.65 -19.58
CA TYR A 119 -34.14 -6.81 -19.91
C TYR A 119 -34.44 -6.83 -21.41
N HIS A 120 -33.43 -6.62 -22.27
CA HIS A 120 -33.63 -6.70 -23.72
C HIS A 120 -34.09 -8.08 -24.20
N ASN A 121 -33.58 -9.15 -23.60
CA ASN A 121 -33.98 -10.52 -23.95
C ASN A 121 -35.43 -10.83 -23.53
N GLU A 122 -35.86 -10.38 -22.35
CA GLU A 122 -37.25 -10.58 -21.89
C GLU A 122 -38.24 -9.67 -22.62
N LEU A 123 -37.83 -8.44 -22.96
CA LEU A 123 -38.63 -7.51 -23.77
C LEU A 123 -38.91 -8.09 -25.17
N LYS A 124 -37.93 -8.77 -25.79
CA LYS A 124 -38.11 -9.47 -27.06
C LYS A 124 -39.09 -10.64 -26.97
N LYS A 125 -39.18 -11.31 -25.82
CA LYS A 125 -40.07 -12.48 -25.63
C LYS A 125 -41.50 -12.10 -25.30
N HIS A 126 -41.67 -11.11 -24.43
CA HIS A 126 -42.98 -10.78 -23.86
C HIS A 126 -43.64 -9.55 -24.48
N GLY A 127 -42.88 -8.65 -25.12
CA GLY A 127 -43.39 -7.39 -25.67
C GLY A 127 -43.86 -6.37 -24.62
N ASP A 128 -44.14 -6.81 -23.39
CA ASP A 128 -44.51 -5.99 -22.24
C ASP A 128 -43.27 -5.59 -21.43
N LYS A 129 -43.09 -4.28 -21.30
CA LYS A 129 -42.00 -3.64 -20.59
C LYS A 129 -42.02 -3.89 -19.09
N HIS A 130 -43.19 -3.80 -18.45
CA HIS A 130 -43.31 -3.98 -16.99
C HIS A 130 -43.03 -5.42 -16.62
N LYS A 131 -43.58 -6.35 -17.41
CA LYS A 131 -43.32 -7.78 -17.24
C LYS A 131 -41.85 -8.13 -17.47
N ALA A 132 -41.21 -7.56 -18.50
CA ALA A 132 -39.78 -7.77 -18.77
C ALA A 132 -38.88 -7.26 -17.64
N LEU A 133 -39.17 -6.08 -17.07
CA LEU A 133 -38.43 -5.54 -15.93
C LEU A 133 -38.62 -6.39 -14.68
N SER A 134 -39.86 -6.81 -14.36
CA SER A 134 -40.14 -7.67 -13.21
C SER A 134 -39.37 -8.98 -13.26
N VAL A 135 -39.42 -9.69 -14.40
CA VAL A 135 -38.71 -10.96 -14.60
C VAL A 135 -37.20 -10.76 -14.55
N THR A 136 -36.70 -9.62 -15.04
CA THR A 136 -35.28 -9.28 -15.00
C THR A 136 -34.82 -9.10 -13.56
N ILE A 137 -35.54 -8.31 -12.76
CA ILE A 137 -35.23 -8.10 -11.35
C ILE A 137 -35.26 -9.43 -10.60
N GLU A 138 -36.33 -10.21 -10.71
CA GLU A 138 -36.48 -11.48 -9.98
C GLU A 138 -35.34 -12.46 -10.27
N ARG A 139 -34.95 -12.61 -11.54
CA ARG A 139 -33.93 -13.59 -11.93
C ARG A 139 -32.50 -13.09 -11.76
N ILE A 140 -32.22 -11.82 -12.08
CA ILE A 140 -30.86 -11.28 -12.08
C ILE A 140 -30.46 -10.75 -10.70
N ALA A 141 -31.40 -10.31 -9.86
CA ALA A 141 -31.10 -9.83 -8.51
C ALA A 141 -30.36 -10.88 -7.70
N VAL A 142 -30.84 -12.13 -7.69
CA VAL A 142 -30.19 -13.22 -6.93
C VAL A 142 -28.82 -13.57 -7.51
N THR A 143 -28.70 -13.67 -8.84
CA THR A 143 -27.41 -13.99 -9.49
C THR A 143 -26.36 -12.91 -9.24
N THR A 144 -26.74 -11.64 -9.37
CA THR A 144 -25.83 -10.51 -9.13
C THR A 144 -25.55 -10.33 -7.64
N LEU A 145 -26.51 -10.58 -6.75
CA LEU A 145 -26.30 -10.53 -5.30
C LEU A 145 -25.19 -11.50 -4.88
N ILE A 146 -25.27 -12.77 -5.30
CA ILE A 146 -24.25 -13.77 -4.93
C ILE A 146 -22.87 -13.35 -5.45
N ALA A 147 -22.79 -12.82 -6.67
CA ALA A 147 -21.52 -12.33 -7.24
C ALA A 147 -20.95 -11.14 -6.44
N ASN A 148 -21.77 -10.15 -6.08
CA ASN A 148 -21.31 -8.98 -5.33
C ASN A 148 -21.02 -9.31 -3.86
N VAL A 149 -21.77 -10.22 -3.23
CA VAL A 149 -21.45 -10.74 -1.89
C VAL A 149 -20.12 -11.48 -1.90
N THR A 150 -19.85 -12.30 -2.93
CA THR A 150 -18.54 -12.96 -3.10
C THR A 150 -17.41 -11.93 -3.18
N ALA A 151 -17.59 -10.88 -3.98
CA ALA A 151 -16.60 -9.80 -4.10
C ALA A 151 -16.43 -9.01 -2.79
N ALA A 152 -17.54 -8.70 -2.10
CA ALA A 152 -17.53 -8.02 -0.82
C ALA A 152 -16.87 -8.85 0.29
N ILE A 153 -17.03 -10.18 0.29
CA ILE A 153 -16.28 -11.08 1.18
C ILE A 153 -14.78 -11.01 0.87
N GLY A 154 -14.41 -11.03 -0.42
CA GLY A 154 -13.00 -10.93 -0.84
C GLY A 154 -12.31 -9.68 -0.30
N PHE A 155 -12.95 -8.51 -0.39
CA PHE A 155 -12.43 -7.27 0.20
C PHE A 155 -12.58 -7.21 1.72
N GLY A 156 -13.71 -7.69 2.25
CA GLY A 156 -14.05 -7.61 3.67
C GLY A 156 -13.11 -8.41 4.56
N VAL A 157 -12.52 -9.49 4.05
CA VAL A 157 -11.52 -10.27 4.78
C VAL A 157 -10.24 -9.48 5.08
N LEU A 158 -9.92 -8.45 4.28
CA LEU A 158 -8.80 -7.56 4.56
C LEU A 158 -8.99 -6.75 5.86
N TYR A 159 -10.22 -6.64 6.38
CA TYR A 159 -10.49 -6.05 7.68
C TYR A 159 -9.75 -6.75 8.83
N PHE A 160 -9.51 -8.06 8.72
CA PHE A 160 -8.86 -8.86 9.76
C PHE A 160 -7.33 -8.87 9.68
N THR A 161 -6.72 -8.14 8.73
CA THR A 161 -5.27 -8.18 8.49
C THR A 161 -4.43 -7.38 9.49
N GLY A 162 -5.06 -6.68 10.45
CA GLY A 162 -4.36 -5.89 11.48
C GLY A 162 -3.64 -4.62 10.98
N SER A 163 -3.53 -4.43 9.66
CA SER A 163 -3.00 -3.20 9.05
C SER A 163 -4.12 -2.18 8.83
N GLU A 164 -3.98 -0.99 9.41
CA GLU A 164 -4.97 0.08 9.29
C GLU A 164 -5.28 0.43 7.82
N LEU A 165 -4.26 0.45 6.96
CA LEU A 165 -4.40 0.73 5.52
C LEU A 165 -5.27 -0.32 4.81
N LEU A 166 -5.04 -1.60 5.08
CA LEU A 166 -5.81 -2.71 4.47
C LEU A 166 -7.21 -2.80 5.06
N MET A 167 -7.36 -2.51 6.36
CA MET A 167 -8.64 -2.51 7.05
C MET A 167 -9.56 -1.43 6.49
N GLN A 168 -9.08 -0.19 6.37
CA GLN A 168 -9.84 0.92 5.78
C GLN A 168 -10.22 0.61 4.32
N PHE A 169 -9.26 0.11 3.53
CA PHE A 169 -9.51 -0.27 2.14
C PHE A 169 -10.56 -1.38 2.01
N GLY A 170 -10.40 -2.48 2.75
CA GLY A 170 -11.28 -3.64 2.69
C GLY A 170 -12.71 -3.35 3.10
N LEU A 171 -12.87 -2.60 4.21
CA LEU A 171 -14.20 -2.20 4.71
C LEU A 171 -14.93 -1.31 3.70
N VAL A 172 -14.27 -0.25 3.24
CA VAL A 172 -14.87 0.71 2.30
C VAL A 172 -15.17 0.04 0.96
N ALA A 173 -14.26 -0.79 0.44
CA ALA A 173 -14.48 -1.52 -0.80
C ALA A 173 -15.68 -2.49 -0.68
N ALA A 174 -15.75 -3.29 0.39
CA ALA A 174 -16.85 -4.23 0.61
C ALA A 174 -18.22 -3.53 0.70
N LEU A 175 -18.30 -2.44 1.46
CA LEU A 175 -19.53 -1.64 1.57
C LEU A 175 -19.93 -1.03 0.22
N ASN A 176 -18.97 -0.46 -0.52
CA ASN A 176 -19.26 0.19 -1.79
C ASN A 176 -19.61 -0.79 -2.91
N VAL A 177 -19.07 -2.01 -2.90
CA VAL A 177 -19.51 -3.07 -3.82
C VAL A 177 -20.99 -3.38 -3.61
N MET A 178 -21.41 -3.58 -2.35
CA MET A 178 -22.81 -3.85 -2.03
C MET A 178 -23.72 -2.67 -2.32
N PHE A 179 -23.27 -1.44 -2.02
CA PHE A 179 -24.03 -0.24 -2.33
C PHE A 179 -24.17 -0.01 -3.84
N THR A 180 -23.10 -0.22 -4.61
CA THR A 180 -23.13 -0.10 -6.07
C THR A 180 -24.05 -1.15 -6.68
N TRP A 181 -24.03 -2.38 -6.17
CA TRP A 181 -25.00 -3.40 -6.58
C TRP A 181 -26.45 -2.95 -6.33
N LEU A 182 -26.74 -2.42 -5.15
CA LEU A 182 -28.08 -1.92 -4.81
C LEU A 182 -28.48 -0.76 -5.73
N MET A 183 -27.58 0.19 -5.98
CA MET A 183 -27.80 1.29 -6.92
C MET A 183 -28.07 0.80 -8.33
N CYS A 184 -27.30 -0.17 -8.84
CA CYS A 184 -27.56 -0.79 -10.13
C CYS A 184 -28.94 -1.46 -10.17
N LEU A 185 -29.29 -2.23 -9.14
CA LEU A 185 -30.56 -2.95 -9.08
C LEU A 185 -31.77 -2.02 -9.01
N CYS A 186 -31.66 -0.86 -8.36
CA CYS A 186 -32.74 0.11 -8.25
C CYS A 186 -32.77 1.06 -9.45
N LEU A 187 -31.66 1.74 -9.76
CA LEU A 187 -31.63 2.83 -10.74
C LEU A 187 -31.76 2.32 -12.17
N VAL A 188 -31.16 1.18 -12.51
CA VAL A 188 -31.22 0.66 -13.89
C VAL A 188 -32.69 0.37 -14.27
N PRO A 189 -33.48 -0.45 -13.54
CA PRO A 189 -34.88 -0.66 -13.88
C PRO A 189 -35.73 0.61 -13.88
N ILE A 190 -35.51 1.53 -12.93
CA ILE A 190 -36.24 2.82 -12.87
C ILE A 190 -36.01 3.61 -14.16
N ILE A 191 -34.74 3.82 -14.53
CA ILE A 191 -34.35 4.56 -15.72
C ILE A 191 -34.97 3.90 -16.96
N PHE A 192 -34.79 2.59 -17.12
CA PHE A 192 -35.34 1.87 -18.27
C PHE A 192 -36.86 1.85 -18.29
N SER A 193 -37.54 1.94 -17.14
CA SER A 193 -39.00 2.09 -17.02
C SER A 193 -39.52 3.41 -17.61
N TYR A 194 -38.72 4.48 -17.59
CA TYR A 194 -39.10 5.77 -18.21
C TYR A 194 -38.62 5.94 -19.65
N LEU A 195 -37.60 5.19 -20.09
CA LEU A 195 -37.12 5.25 -21.48
C LEU A 195 -38.13 4.69 -22.49
N PRO A 196 -38.24 5.28 -23.70
CA PRO A 196 -39.00 4.66 -24.77
C PRO A 196 -38.47 3.25 -25.07
N ILE A 197 -39.36 2.34 -25.44
CA ILE A 197 -39.02 1.00 -25.91
C ILE A 197 -37.94 1.16 -27.00
N PRO A 198 -36.77 0.51 -26.86
CA PRO A 198 -35.69 0.64 -27.83
C PRO A 198 -36.21 0.36 -29.24
N LYS A 199 -36.28 1.39 -30.10
CA LYS A 199 -36.64 1.22 -31.50
C LYS A 199 -35.43 0.67 -32.25
N GLY A 200 -35.28 -0.66 -32.24
CA GLY A 200 -34.16 -1.37 -32.87
C GLY A 200 -34.55 -2.78 -33.31
N LYS A 201 -34.52 -2.98 -34.63
CA LYS A 201 -34.96 -4.13 -35.47
C LYS A 201 -35.19 -5.46 -34.73
N ALA A 202 -36.47 -5.82 -34.63
CA ALA A 202 -36.95 -7.10 -34.12
C ALA A 202 -36.51 -8.33 -34.94
N ASN A 203 -36.01 -8.17 -36.18
CA ASN A 203 -35.63 -9.28 -37.06
C ASN A 203 -34.55 -8.84 -38.06
N THR A 204 -33.30 -8.64 -37.61
CA THR A 204 -32.16 -8.80 -38.54
C THR A 204 -31.54 -10.16 -38.28
N PRO A 205 -31.43 -11.04 -39.30
CA PRO A 205 -30.67 -12.29 -39.13
C PRO A 205 -29.30 -11.92 -38.57
N HIS A 206 -28.89 -12.65 -37.54
CA HIS A 206 -27.60 -12.51 -36.90
C HIS A 206 -26.53 -12.77 -37.97
N VAL A 207 -26.04 -11.72 -38.62
CA VAL A 207 -24.91 -11.83 -39.54
C VAL A 207 -23.74 -12.22 -38.66
N PRO A 208 -23.11 -13.40 -38.87
CA PRO A 208 -22.05 -13.88 -37.99
C PRO A 208 -20.94 -12.83 -37.98
N ASN A 209 -20.81 -12.13 -36.85
CA ASN A 209 -19.75 -11.19 -36.63
C ASN A 209 -18.46 -11.94 -36.30
N PHE A 210 -17.33 -11.23 -36.32
CA PHE A 210 -16.04 -11.74 -35.86
C PHE A 210 -16.14 -12.46 -34.49
N LEU A 211 -16.95 -11.91 -33.57
CA LEU A 211 -17.19 -12.49 -32.24
C LEU A 211 -17.90 -13.85 -32.29
N ASP A 212 -18.87 -14.03 -33.19
CA ASP A 212 -19.60 -15.31 -33.31
C ASP A 212 -18.70 -16.40 -33.87
N ASN A 213 -17.86 -16.06 -34.84
CA ASN A 213 -16.87 -16.99 -35.39
C ASN A 213 -15.77 -17.33 -34.35
N LEU A 214 -15.36 -16.35 -33.54
CA LEU A 214 -14.43 -16.58 -32.43
C LEU A 214 -15.06 -17.53 -31.38
N LEU A 215 -16.30 -17.27 -30.97
CA LEU A 215 -17.04 -18.14 -30.03
C LEU A 215 -17.22 -19.56 -30.59
N ALA A 216 -17.59 -19.70 -31.86
CA ALA A 216 -17.72 -21.00 -32.51
C ALA A 216 -16.37 -21.76 -32.56
N LYS A 217 -15.26 -21.06 -32.86
CA LYS A 217 -13.91 -21.65 -32.80
C LYS A 217 -13.52 -22.07 -31.38
N THR A 218 -13.84 -21.25 -30.38
CA THR A 218 -13.60 -21.57 -28.98
C THR A 218 -14.42 -22.77 -28.54
N ASP A 219 -15.70 -22.87 -28.93
CA ASP A 219 -16.56 -24.00 -28.60
C ASP A 219 -16.03 -25.31 -29.22
N VAL A 220 -15.65 -25.29 -30.50
CA VAL A 220 -15.03 -26.44 -31.16
C VAL A 220 -13.71 -26.84 -30.47
N LEU A 221 -12.91 -25.86 -30.05
CA LEU A 221 -11.65 -26.11 -29.34
C LEU A 221 -11.89 -26.76 -27.97
N VAL A 222 -12.84 -26.23 -27.20
CA VAL A 222 -13.19 -26.73 -25.86
C VAL A 222 -13.79 -28.13 -25.94
N GLN A 223 -14.71 -28.38 -26.89
CA GLN A 223 -15.36 -29.69 -27.02
C GLN A 223 -14.45 -30.76 -27.63
N ARG A 224 -13.62 -30.43 -28.64
CA ARG A 224 -12.79 -31.43 -29.33
C ARG A 224 -11.39 -31.62 -28.74
N LYS A 225 -10.85 -30.63 -28.02
CA LYS A 225 -9.48 -30.65 -27.48
C LYS A 225 -9.42 -30.35 -25.97
N SER A 226 -10.45 -30.75 -25.22
CA SER A 226 -10.54 -30.56 -23.77
C SER A 226 -9.32 -31.10 -23.00
N THR A 227 -8.81 -32.28 -23.38
CA THR A 227 -7.62 -32.88 -22.76
C THR A 227 -6.36 -32.03 -22.95
N ALA A 228 -6.19 -31.43 -24.12
CA ALA A 228 -5.07 -30.52 -24.39
C ALA A 228 -5.18 -29.23 -23.55
N ILE A 229 -6.40 -28.72 -23.34
CA ILE A 229 -6.65 -27.55 -22.48
C ILE A 229 -6.30 -27.86 -21.03
N TYR A 230 -6.74 -29.01 -20.51
CA TYR A 230 -6.39 -29.43 -19.15
C TYR A 230 -4.89 -29.62 -18.97
N LEU A 231 -4.22 -30.28 -19.92
CA LEU A 231 -2.76 -30.44 -19.90
C LEU A 231 -2.05 -29.09 -19.94
N ALA A 232 -2.44 -28.18 -20.84
CA ALA A 232 -1.88 -26.84 -20.95
C ALA A 232 -2.08 -26.04 -19.65
N THR A 233 -3.25 -26.15 -19.03
CA THR A 233 -3.57 -25.46 -17.76
C THR A 233 -2.70 -26.00 -16.61
N VAL A 234 -2.53 -27.33 -16.52
CA VAL A 234 -1.66 -27.96 -15.52
C VAL A 234 -0.21 -27.53 -15.73
N VAL A 235 0.30 -27.59 -16.96
CA VAL A 235 1.67 -27.15 -17.29
C VAL A 235 1.87 -25.67 -16.93
N LEU A 236 0.93 -24.81 -17.31
CA LEU A 236 0.99 -23.38 -16.99
C LEU A 236 0.95 -23.13 -15.48
N THR A 237 0.14 -23.89 -14.74
CA THR A 237 0.06 -23.82 -13.28
C THR A 237 1.37 -24.24 -12.64
N ILE A 238 2.00 -25.33 -13.11
CA ILE A 238 3.32 -25.79 -12.61
C ILE A 238 4.39 -24.73 -12.87
N ILE A 239 4.45 -24.16 -14.08
CA ILE A 239 5.39 -23.07 -14.41
C ILE A 239 5.16 -21.87 -13.50
N SER A 240 3.90 -21.52 -13.26
CA SER A 240 3.54 -20.41 -12.38
C SER A 240 3.94 -20.66 -10.93
N ILE A 241 3.79 -21.89 -10.43
CA ILE A 241 4.28 -22.29 -9.09
C ILE A 241 5.80 -22.11 -8.99
N ILE A 242 6.55 -22.46 -10.03
CA ILE A 242 8.01 -22.20 -10.08
C ILE A 242 8.30 -20.70 -10.03
N GLY A 243 7.51 -19.87 -10.72
CA GLY A 243 7.60 -18.40 -10.65
C GLY A 243 7.32 -17.86 -9.25
N ILE A 244 6.33 -18.41 -8.54
CA ILE A 244 6.02 -18.00 -7.15
C ILE A 244 7.23 -18.13 -6.23
N TYR A 245 8.04 -19.19 -6.37
CA TYR A 245 9.27 -19.36 -5.57
C TYR A 245 10.37 -18.33 -5.88
N LYS A 246 10.28 -17.61 -7.01
CA LYS A 246 11.22 -16.54 -7.37
C LYS A 246 10.80 -15.16 -6.85
N ILE A 247 9.58 -15.01 -6.31
CA ILE A 247 9.12 -13.74 -5.75
C ILE A 247 10.08 -13.30 -4.65
N ASN A 248 10.77 -12.17 -4.86
CA ASN A 248 11.61 -11.60 -3.84
C ASN A 248 10.79 -10.73 -2.90
N ILE A 249 10.46 -11.30 -1.74
CA ILE A 249 9.80 -10.62 -0.64
C ILE A 249 10.82 -9.72 0.09
N ASN A 250 11.30 -8.65 -0.54
CA ASN A 250 12.16 -7.66 0.11
C ASN A 250 11.52 -6.29 -0.03
N GLY A 251 11.12 -5.69 1.08
CA GLY A 251 10.47 -4.38 1.09
C GLY A 251 11.49 -3.26 1.27
N TYR A 252 11.47 -2.27 0.39
CA TYR A 252 12.25 -1.04 0.49
C TYR A 252 11.32 0.16 0.70
N VAL A 253 11.78 1.17 1.43
CA VAL A 253 10.95 2.35 1.78
C VAL A 253 10.63 3.18 0.54
N VAL A 254 11.46 3.12 -0.50
CA VAL A 254 11.36 3.97 -1.70
C VAL A 254 11.10 3.22 -3.00
N ASP A 255 10.82 1.92 -2.95
CA ASP A 255 10.57 1.09 -4.14
C ASP A 255 9.31 1.50 -4.92
N ASP A 256 8.34 2.12 -4.24
CA ASP A 256 7.11 2.63 -4.87
C ASP A 256 7.34 3.87 -5.76
N LEU A 257 8.55 4.46 -5.73
CA LEU A 257 8.87 5.63 -6.55
C LEU A 257 9.26 5.24 -7.97
N PRO A 258 8.87 6.02 -8.99
CA PRO A 258 9.35 5.81 -10.35
C PRO A 258 10.88 5.82 -10.41
N LYS A 259 11.46 4.83 -11.11
CA LYS A 259 12.93 4.68 -11.24
C LYS A 259 13.62 5.90 -11.87
N SER A 260 12.88 6.69 -12.66
CA SER A 260 13.33 7.92 -13.29
C SER A 260 13.13 9.18 -12.43
N SER A 261 12.58 9.06 -11.23
CA SER A 261 12.30 10.23 -10.39
C SER A 261 13.59 10.88 -9.87
N LYS A 262 13.60 12.21 -9.82
CA LYS A 262 14.69 12.98 -9.21
C LYS A 262 14.91 12.60 -7.73
N ILE A 263 13.82 12.25 -7.04
CA ILE A 263 13.81 11.84 -5.63
C ILE A 263 14.68 10.61 -5.40
N LEU A 264 14.53 9.57 -6.23
CA LEU A 264 15.34 8.36 -6.13
C LEU A 264 16.81 8.64 -6.45
N THR A 265 17.08 9.55 -7.39
CA THR A 265 18.44 9.94 -7.77
C THR A 265 19.13 10.70 -6.63
N ASP A 266 18.43 11.66 -6.04
CA ASP A 266 18.91 12.43 -4.89
C ASP A 266 19.11 11.52 -3.66
N LEU A 267 18.20 10.57 -3.42
CA LEU A 267 18.35 9.57 -2.37
C LEU A 267 19.61 8.73 -2.54
N LYS A 268 19.85 8.17 -3.74
CA LYS A 268 21.07 7.41 -4.03
C LYS A 268 22.34 8.25 -3.88
N PHE A 269 22.27 9.55 -4.18
CA PHE A 269 23.37 10.46 -3.90
C PHE A 269 23.66 10.56 -2.40
N PHE A 270 22.63 10.67 -1.55
CA PHE A 270 22.83 10.69 -0.10
C PHE A 270 23.30 9.35 0.46
N GLU A 271 22.80 8.22 -0.05
CA GLU A 271 23.28 6.89 0.37
C GLU A 271 24.78 6.71 0.06
N LYS A 272 25.21 7.12 -1.13
CA LYS A 272 26.61 6.96 -1.55
C LYS A 272 27.57 7.90 -0.82
N ASN A 273 27.15 9.13 -0.50
CA ASN A 273 28.04 10.17 0.05
C ASN A 273 27.89 10.40 1.55
N PHE A 274 26.77 10.00 2.16
CA PHE A 274 26.44 10.29 3.56
C PHE A 274 25.98 9.05 4.34
N GLU A 275 26.18 7.84 3.81
CA GLU A 275 25.90 6.57 4.49
C GLU A 275 24.43 6.38 4.90
N GLY A 276 23.50 7.01 4.15
CA GLY A 276 22.07 6.79 4.26
C GLY A 276 21.25 7.97 4.81
N ILE A 277 19.93 7.80 4.84
CA ILE A 277 18.96 8.85 5.20
C ILE A 277 17.78 8.35 6.05
N LEU A 278 17.71 7.04 6.28
CA LEU A 278 16.61 6.43 7.01
C LEU A 278 17.00 6.29 8.48
N PRO A 279 16.26 6.88 9.44
CA PRO A 279 16.66 6.86 10.83
C PRO A 279 16.41 5.49 11.48
N LEU A 280 17.50 4.91 11.99
CA LEU A 280 17.52 3.88 13.02
C LEU A 280 17.68 4.54 14.38
N GLU A 281 16.75 4.30 15.29
CA GLU A 281 16.74 4.91 16.62
C GLU A 281 16.99 3.85 17.69
N ILE A 282 17.83 4.18 18.66
CA ILE A 282 18.11 3.32 19.81
C ILE A 282 17.74 4.08 21.07
N SER A 283 16.80 3.52 21.81
CA SER A 283 16.42 4.00 23.13
C SER A 283 17.16 3.20 24.18
N VAL A 284 17.94 3.87 25.03
CA VAL A 284 18.70 3.25 26.12
C VAL A 284 18.16 3.79 27.45
N ASP A 285 17.37 2.97 28.15
CA ASP A 285 16.86 3.25 29.48
C ASP A 285 17.76 2.63 30.55
N THR A 286 18.25 3.47 31.47
CA THR A 286 19.14 3.10 32.58
C THR A 286 18.43 2.64 33.84
N LYS A 287 17.08 2.64 33.86
CA LYS A 287 16.20 2.29 34.99
C LYS A 287 16.43 3.12 36.26
N ARG A 288 17.18 4.22 36.16
CA ARG A 288 17.58 5.08 37.28
C ARG A 288 17.57 6.54 36.85
N LYS A 289 17.00 7.41 37.68
CA LYS A 289 17.05 8.85 37.49
C LYS A 289 18.50 9.34 37.41
N ASN A 290 18.80 10.21 36.44
CA ASN A 290 20.16 10.68 36.12
C ASN A 290 21.17 9.59 35.71
N GLY A 291 20.74 8.35 35.42
CA GLY A 291 21.63 7.24 35.10
C GLY A 291 22.41 7.43 33.79
N VAL A 292 21.84 8.17 32.83
CA VAL A 292 22.46 8.47 31.53
C VAL A 292 23.72 9.32 31.70
N LEU A 293 23.73 10.27 32.63
CA LEU A 293 24.83 11.22 32.85
C LEU A 293 26.03 10.63 33.60
N SER A 294 25.98 9.35 33.95
CA SER A 294 27.13 8.67 34.56
C SER A 294 28.20 8.37 33.50
N ILE A 295 29.47 8.59 33.83
CA ILE A 295 30.58 8.39 32.89
C ILE A 295 30.65 6.94 32.40
N SER A 296 30.29 5.98 33.27
CA SER A 296 30.25 4.56 32.93
C SER A 296 29.20 4.28 31.85
N THR A 297 28.00 4.88 31.97
CA THR A 297 26.95 4.75 30.95
C THR A 297 27.37 5.45 29.66
N LEU A 298 27.88 6.69 29.71
CA LEU A 298 28.34 7.41 28.51
C LEU A 298 29.42 6.63 27.76
N ASN A 299 30.40 6.04 28.46
CA ASN A 299 31.42 5.21 27.85
C ASN A 299 30.87 3.91 27.24
N LYS A 300 29.85 3.29 27.85
CA LYS A 300 29.20 2.11 27.25
C LYS A 300 28.40 2.47 26.01
N ILE A 301 27.68 3.58 26.04
CA ILE A 301 26.97 4.11 24.87
C ILE A 301 27.99 4.46 23.77
N ASP A 302 29.13 5.07 24.09
CA ASP A 302 30.19 5.37 23.11
C ASP A 302 30.76 4.11 22.46
N LYS A 303 30.99 3.05 23.25
CA LYS A 303 31.42 1.74 22.72
C LYS A 303 30.37 1.14 21.78
N MET A 304 29.10 1.22 22.15
CA MET A 304 27.99 0.76 21.29
C MET A 304 27.94 1.58 19.99
N GLU A 305 28.06 2.90 20.09
CA GLU A 305 28.05 3.79 18.92
C GLU A 305 29.18 3.49 17.94
N ARG A 306 30.41 3.29 18.45
CA ARG A 306 31.54 2.90 17.61
C ARG A 306 31.34 1.54 16.95
N MET A 307 30.84 0.57 17.70
CA MET A 307 30.56 -0.78 17.18
C MET A 307 29.53 -0.75 16.04
N ILE A 308 28.47 0.06 16.16
CA ILE A 308 27.46 0.21 15.10
C ILE A 308 28.04 0.98 13.91
N ALA A 309 28.88 1.98 14.13
CA ALA A 309 29.52 2.75 13.06
C ALA A 309 30.58 1.97 12.26
N GLU A 310 30.97 0.77 12.70
CA GLU A 310 31.84 -0.14 11.91
C GLU A 310 31.09 -0.82 10.76
N TYR A 311 29.75 -0.85 10.82
CA TYR A 311 28.92 -1.41 9.77
C TYR A 311 28.73 -0.38 8.65
N PRO A 312 29.03 -0.75 7.38
CA PRO A 312 28.95 0.18 6.25
C PRO A 312 27.53 0.67 5.95
N GLU A 313 26.50 -0.02 6.46
CA GLU A 313 25.11 0.35 6.27
C GLU A 313 24.65 1.54 7.13
N PHE A 314 25.41 1.93 8.17
CA PHE A 314 25.05 2.99 9.11
C PHE A 314 25.98 4.19 9.01
N SER A 315 25.40 5.38 9.09
CA SER A 315 26.12 6.62 9.27
C SER A 315 26.66 6.75 10.70
N ARG A 316 27.48 7.79 10.93
CA ARG A 316 27.82 8.23 12.28
C ARG A 316 26.58 8.54 13.14
N SER A 317 26.67 8.24 14.43
CA SER A 317 25.62 8.49 15.42
C SER A 317 25.41 9.98 15.71
N ILE A 318 24.14 10.35 15.86
CA ILE A 318 23.70 11.62 16.44
C ILE A 318 23.12 11.30 17.82
N SER A 319 23.83 11.72 18.87
CA SER A 319 23.48 11.42 20.26
C SER A 319 23.97 12.49 21.23
N LEU A 320 23.59 12.32 22.51
CA LEU A 320 24.18 13.09 23.60
C LEU A 320 25.71 13.00 23.61
N ASN A 321 26.29 11.81 23.38
CA ASN A 321 27.73 11.60 23.42
C ASN A 321 28.43 12.41 22.33
N THR A 322 27.90 12.41 21.11
CA THR A 322 28.40 13.24 20.01
C THR A 322 28.33 14.72 20.37
N GLY A 323 27.20 15.17 20.95
CA GLY A 323 27.04 16.54 21.45
C GLY A 323 28.06 16.92 22.52
N LEU A 324 28.33 16.02 23.48
CA LEU A 324 29.32 16.22 24.53
C LEU A 324 30.75 16.27 23.99
N LYS A 325 31.11 15.44 22.99
CA LYS A 325 32.43 15.49 22.32
C LYS A 325 32.63 16.83 21.60
N TYR A 326 31.62 17.31 20.87
CA TYR A 326 31.66 18.63 20.24
C TYR A 326 31.73 19.75 21.27
N ALA A 327 31.01 19.65 22.39
CA ALA A 327 31.07 20.61 23.47
C ALA A 327 32.47 20.64 24.12
N SER A 328 33.09 19.48 24.34
CA SER A 328 34.49 19.38 24.80
C SER A 328 35.43 20.09 23.84
N GLN A 329 35.38 19.76 22.55
CA GLN A 329 36.23 20.38 21.53
C GLN A 329 36.02 21.90 21.48
N ALA A 330 34.78 22.37 21.49
CA ALA A 330 34.47 23.79 21.45
C ALA A 330 34.96 24.53 22.70
N PHE A 331 34.86 23.91 23.88
CA PHE A 331 35.35 24.49 25.14
C PHE A 331 36.87 24.70 25.12
N TYR A 332 37.62 23.78 24.52
CA TYR A 332 39.06 23.87 24.32
C TYR A 332 39.44 24.56 22.99
N ASN A 333 38.76 25.66 22.66
CA ASN A 333 39.05 26.51 21.48
C ASN A 333 39.07 25.77 20.13
N GLY A 334 38.30 24.68 19.99
CA GLY A 334 38.18 23.93 18.74
C GLY A 334 39.25 22.86 18.52
N ASP A 335 40.14 22.62 19.49
CA ASP A 335 41.22 21.63 19.35
C ASP A 335 40.68 20.20 19.18
N SER A 336 41.00 19.60 18.02
CA SER A 336 40.62 18.25 17.63
C SER A 336 41.06 17.16 18.61
N ALA A 337 42.14 17.38 19.39
CA ALA A 337 42.59 16.45 20.42
C ALA A 337 41.55 16.27 21.55
N PHE A 338 40.65 17.25 21.71
CA PHE A 338 39.58 17.25 22.70
C PHE A 338 38.23 16.78 22.14
N TYR A 339 38.18 16.21 20.91
CA TYR A 339 37.02 15.48 20.41
C TYR A 339 36.89 14.11 21.09
N ARG A 340 36.62 14.15 22.40
CA ARG A 340 36.47 13.00 23.28
C ARG A 340 35.38 13.26 24.30
N LEU A 341 34.90 12.19 24.93
CA LEU A 341 34.02 12.35 26.07
C LEU A 341 34.76 13.11 27.19
N PRO A 342 34.06 13.99 27.91
CA PRO A 342 34.64 14.72 29.03
C PRO A 342 35.04 13.73 30.13
N THR A 343 36.15 13.99 30.81
CA THR A 343 36.53 13.21 32.01
C THR A 343 35.56 13.49 33.17
N ASP A 344 35.62 12.71 34.26
CA ASP A 344 34.75 12.93 35.44
C ASP A 344 34.85 14.35 36.03
N ILE A 345 36.04 14.95 35.95
CA ILE A 345 36.29 16.33 36.39
C ILE A 345 35.67 17.33 35.41
N GLU A 346 35.87 17.09 34.10
CA GLU A 346 35.40 17.99 33.05
C GLU A 346 33.88 17.95 32.83
N LYS A 347 33.27 16.80 33.14
CA LYS A 347 31.87 16.49 32.86
C LYS A 347 30.93 17.57 33.38
N ASN A 348 31.10 18.01 34.62
CA ASN A 348 30.15 18.93 35.24
C ASN A 348 30.12 20.29 34.54
N PHE A 349 31.27 20.87 34.22
CA PHE A 349 31.30 22.17 33.54
C PHE A 349 31.00 22.06 32.05
N ILE A 350 31.39 20.97 31.37
CA ILE A 350 31.02 20.75 29.96
C ILE A 350 29.53 20.51 29.81
N LEU A 351 28.88 19.81 30.75
CA LEU A 351 27.42 19.67 30.75
C LEU A 351 26.72 21.03 30.93
N ILE A 352 27.22 21.88 31.82
CA ILE A 352 26.67 23.23 32.03
C ILE A 352 26.86 24.07 30.76
N TYR A 353 28.04 23.99 30.13
CA TYR A 353 28.33 24.65 28.87
C TYR A 353 27.38 24.19 27.75
N ALA A 354 27.22 22.86 27.59
CA ALA A 354 26.32 22.27 26.60
C ALA A 354 24.83 22.55 26.88
N ALA A 355 24.45 22.69 28.15
CA ALA A 355 23.09 23.10 28.52
C ALA A 355 22.84 24.57 28.17
N ASN A 356 23.82 25.44 28.41
CA ASN A 356 23.67 26.89 28.23
C ASN A 356 24.01 27.42 26.83
N SER A 357 24.52 26.57 25.93
CA SER A 357 24.88 26.95 24.56
C SER A 357 23.68 27.26 23.66
N GLY A 358 22.46 26.86 24.05
CA GLY A 358 21.22 27.13 23.33
C GLY A 358 20.53 28.42 23.78
N LYS A 359 21.01 29.60 23.34
CA LYS A 359 20.22 30.84 23.49
C LYS A 359 19.02 30.79 22.51
N GLY A 360 17.85 30.40 23.02
CA GLY A 360 16.57 30.46 22.31
C GLY A 360 16.11 29.10 21.76
N ASN A 361 15.09 28.53 22.40
CA ASN A 361 14.30 27.38 21.94
C ASN A 361 14.90 25.95 21.94
N GLY A 362 15.77 25.65 22.92
CA GLY A 362 15.97 24.25 23.36
C GLY A 362 17.34 23.98 23.95
N ASN A 363 17.38 23.44 25.17
CA ASN A 363 18.61 22.85 25.71
C ASN A 363 19.07 21.75 24.74
N MET A 364 20.33 21.77 24.29
CA MET A 364 20.89 20.73 23.41
C MET A 364 20.64 19.32 23.98
N LEU A 365 20.61 19.21 25.31
CA LEU A 365 20.34 17.99 26.07
C LEU A 365 18.91 17.45 25.90
N THR A 366 17.89 18.31 25.73
CA THR A 366 16.47 17.87 25.74
C THR A 366 16.04 17.12 24.49
N ASN A 367 16.83 17.17 23.42
CA ASN A 367 16.56 16.42 22.19
C ASN A 367 17.04 14.96 22.26
N PHE A 368 17.97 14.66 23.18
CA PHE A 368 18.63 13.36 23.29
C PHE A 368 18.35 12.62 24.59
N VAL A 369 17.80 13.30 25.59
CA VAL A 369 17.59 12.75 26.92
C VAL A 369 16.21 13.16 27.43
N ASP A 370 15.54 12.24 28.13
CA ASP A 370 14.26 12.50 28.78
C ASP A 370 14.39 13.48 29.97
N LYS A 371 13.25 13.91 30.53
CA LYS A 371 13.21 14.88 31.63
C LYS A 371 13.91 14.37 32.90
N ASP A 372 13.85 13.06 33.16
CA ASP A 372 14.46 12.44 34.34
C ASP A 372 15.91 11.99 34.11
N LYS A 373 16.44 12.19 32.90
CA LYS A 373 17.80 11.77 32.51
C LYS A 373 18.05 10.28 32.73
N GLN A 374 17.00 9.50 32.57
CA GLN A 374 16.95 8.06 32.69
C GLN A 374 17.11 7.37 31.33
N THR A 375 16.56 7.97 30.27
CA THR A 375 16.53 7.39 28.92
C THR A 375 17.25 8.29 27.94
N ALA A 376 18.19 7.70 27.19
CA ALA A 376 18.91 8.35 26.12
C ALA A 376 18.40 7.87 24.76
N ARG A 377 18.24 8.82 23.83
CA ARG A 377 17.97 8.56 22.42
C ARG A 377 19.25 8.71 21.62
N ILE A 378 19.57 7.69 20.83
CA ILE A 378 20.69 7.65 19.90
C ILE A 378 20.12 7.41 18.50
N SER A 379 20.44 8.29 17.55
CA SER A 379 19.94 8.20 16.18
C SER A 379 21.09 7.89 15.23
N PHE A 380 20.91 6.92 14.34
CA PHE A 380 21.79 6.62 13.21
C PHE A 380 21.00 6.82 11.94
N GLN A 381 21.62 7.31 10.87
CA GLN A 381 21.04 7.16 9.53
C GLN A 381 21.52 5.84 8.95
N MET A 382 20.69 5.21 8.13
CA MET A 382 21.07 4.02 7.39
C MET A 382 20.60 4.08 5.95
N ALA A 383 21.30 3.33 5.09
CA ALA A 383 20.88 3.10 3.72
C ALA A 383 19.61 2.25 3.67
N ASP A 384 18.84 2.35 2.57
CA ASP A 384 17.69 1.48 2.35
C ASP A 384 18.13 0.08 1.91
N VAL A 385 18.48 -0.75 2.88
CA VAL A 385 19.02 -2.11 2.67
C VAL A 385 17.94 -3.17 2.43
N GLY A 386 16.66 -2.78 2.54
CA GLY A 386 15.50 -3.66 2.45
C GLY A 386 15.25 -4.47 3.73
N SER A 387 14.03 -5.00 3.86
CA SER A 387 13.57 -5.69 5.07
C SER A 387 14.43 -6.89 5.46
N LYS A 388 14.77 -7.76 4.51
CA LYS A 388 15.54 -8.99 4.79
C LYS A 388 16.93 -8.72 5.38
N ARG A 389 17.66 -7.74 4.83
CA ARG A 389 18.99 -7.38 5.35
C ARG A 389 18.88 -6.65 6.67
N LEU A 390 17.86 -5.80 6.83
CA LEU A 390 17.61 -5.12 8.11
C LEU A 390 17.35 -6.13 9.22
N ASP A 391 16.53 -7.15 8.99
CA ASP A 391 16.26 -8.18 10.00
C ASP A 391 17.52 -8.95 10.40
N GLN A 392 18.37 -9.29 9.43
CA GLN A 392 19.68 -9.89 9.70
C GLN A 392 20.56 -8.96 10.56
N LEU A 393 20.64 -7.68 10.20
CA LEU A 393 21.38 -6.69 10.97
C LEU A 393 20.84 -6.57 12.40
N LEU A 394 19.52 -6.55 12.60
CA LEU A 394 18.92 -6.49 13.94
C LEU A 394 19.23 -7.74 14.77
N LEU A 395 19.26 -8.93 14.14
CA LEU A 395 19.64 -10.19 14.78
C LEU A 395 21.13 -10.22 15.16
N GLU A 396 22.00 -9.59 14.37
CA GLU A 396 23.43 -9.47 14.66
C GLU A 396 23.72 -8.40 15.73
N LEU A 397 23.04 -7.25 15.65
CA LEU A 397 23.26 -6.09 16.51
C LEU A 397 22.78 -6.34 17.94
N LYS A 398 21.61 -6.96 18.12
CA LYS A 398 21.00 -7.10 19.45
C LYS A 398 21.90 -7.85 20.45
N PRO A 399 22.48 -9.03 20.14
CA PRO A 399 23.41 -9.71 21.05
C PRO A 399 24.68 -8.89 21.36
N ARG A 400 25.20 -8.15 20.37
CA ARG A 400 26.38 -7.29 20.55
C ARG A 400 26.07 -6.10 21.46
N ILE A 401 24.90 -5.48 21.28
CA ILE A 401 24.38 -4.41 22.15
C ILE A 401 24.20 -4.95 23.57
N ASP A 402 23.58 -6.11 23.75
CA ASP A 402 23.34 -6.73 25.07
C ASP A 402 24.66 -7.09 25.79
N SER A 403 25.72 -7.39 25.05
CA SER A 403 27.07 -7.61 25.61
C SER A 403 27.66 -6.33 26.23
N ILE A 404 27.45 -5.17 25.58
CA ILE A 404 27.95 -3.87 26.06
C ILE A 404 27.04 -3.29 27.15
N LEU A 405 25.73 -3.34 26.91
CA LEU A 405 24.64 -2.84 27.73
C LEU A 405 23.81 -4.00 28.27
N SER A 406 24.30 -4.64 29.34
CA SER A 406 23.64 -5.81 29.94
C SER A 406 22.14 -5.56 30.24
N PRO A 407 21.23 -6.45 29.78
CA PRO A 407 19.77 -6.35 29.99
C PRO A 407 19.33 -6.28 31.46
N LYS A 408 20.19 -6.76 32.38
CA LYS A 408 19.93 -6.67 33.83
C LYS A 408 19.91 -5.22 34.32
N ARG A 409 20.72 -4.34 33.70
CA ARG A 409 20.89 -2.94 34.12
C ARG A 409 20.27 -1.93 33.17
N PHE A 410 20.16 -2.27 31.88
CA PHE A 410 19.63 -1.39 30.84
C PHE A 410 18.43 -2.04 30.17
N ASN A 411 17.46 -1.25 29.72
CA ASN A 411 16.48 -1.66 28.72
C ASN A 411 16.86 -0.96 27.41
N VAL A 412 17.16 -1.73 26.37
CA VAL A 412 17.57 -1.19 25.07
C VAL A 412 16.56 -1.60 24.01
N GLU A 413 15.97 -0.60 23.37
CA GLU A 413 14.97 -0.80 22.33
C GLU A 413 15.46 -0.21 21.01
N LEU A 414 15.47 -1.05 19.98
CA LEU A 414 15.74 -0.68 18.60
C LEU A 414 14.42 -0.29 17.94
N THR A 415 14.33 0.96 17.48
CA THR A 415 13.15 1.54 16.84
C THR A 415 13.57 2.44 15.67
N GLY A 416 12.67 3.31 15.20
CA GLY A 416 12.89 4.18 14.05
C GLY A 416 12.07 3.76 12.85
N SER A 417 11.94 4.66 11.88
CA SER A 417 11.06 4.45 10.73
C SER A 417 11.48 3.27 9.87
N SER A 418 12.78 2.97 9.79
CA SER A 418 13.30 1.82 9.01
C SER A 418 12.81 0.49 9.60
N ILE A 419 12.92 0.34 10.93
CA ILE A 419 12.46 -0.87 11.63
C ILE A 419 10.94 -0.99 11.58
N ILE A 420 10.22 0.12 11.83
CA ILE A 420 8.75 0.11 11.79
C ILE A 420 8.26 -0.28 10.40
N PHE A 421 8.90 0.23 9.34
CA PHE A 421 8.54 -0.12 7.96
C PHE A 421 8.83 -1.59 7.64
N SER A 422 10.00 -2.12 8.02
CA SER A 422 10.35 -3.53 7.80
C SER A 422 9.40 -4.46 8.53
N LYS A 423 9.26 -4.29 9.85
CA LYS A 423 8.32 -5.09 10.64
C LYS A 423 6.88 -4.95 10.17
N GLY A 424 6.49 -3.75 9.73
CA GLY A 424 5.17 -3.49 9.15
C GLY A 424 4.95 -4.23 7.84
N THR A 425 5.99 -4.33 7.00
CA THR A 425 5.96 -5.12 5.76
C THR A 425 5.82 -6.61 6.06
N ASP A 426 6.62 -7.15 6.97
CA ASP A 426 6.56 -8.58 7.32
C ASP A 426 5.21 -8.93 7.97
N TYR A 427 4.73 -8.08 8.87
CA TYR A 427 3.42 -8.21 9.50
C TYR A 427 2.30 -8.19 8.47
N LEU A 428 2.35 -7.25 7.51
CA LEU A 428 1.37 -7.18 6.42
C LEU A 428 1.38 -8.45 5.57
N LEU A 429 2.55 -9.00 5.26
CA LEU A 429 2.69 -10.19 4.43
C LEU A 429 2.11 -11.44 5.11
N GLU A 430 2.45 -11.66 6.38
CA GLU A 430 1.91 -12.78 7.16
C GLU A 430 0.38 -12.74 7.20
N HIS A 431 -0.18 -11.58 7.54
CA HIS A 431 -1.63 -11.39 7.60
C HIS A 431 -2.31 -11.40 6.21
N LEU A 432 -1.61 -11.03 5.14
CA LEU A 432 -2.14 -11.16 3.79
C LEU A 432 -2.40 -12.63 3.44
N PHE A 433 -1.47 -13.53 3.76
CA PHE A 433 -1.65 -14.97 3.54
C PHE A 433 -2.82 -15.54 4.35
N GLU A 434 -2.92 -15.17 5.63
CA GLU A 434 -4.05 -15.55 6.49
C GLU A 434 -5.38 -15.07 5.91
N SER A 435 -5.41 -13.82 5.42
CA SER A 435 -6.60 -13.22 4.82
C SER A 435 -7.00 -13.92 3.51
N ILE A 436 -6.05 -14.27 2.64
CA ILE A 436 -6.36 -15.01 1.40
C ILE A 436 -6.92 -16.40 1.74
N ALA A 437 -6.32 -17.09 2.72
CA ALA A 437 -6.82 -18.38 3.19
C ALA A 437 -8.26 -18.27 3.73
N LEU A 438 -8.53 -17.26 4.56
CA LEU A 438 -9.86 -16.99 5.09
C LEU A 438 -10.87 -16.66 3.98
N ALA A 439 -10.48 -15.87 2.97
CA ALA A 439 -11.33 -15.54 1.83
C ALA A 439 -11.69 -16.79 1.02
N ILE A 440 -10.73 -17.69 0.76
CA ILE A 440 -10.99 -18.96 0.08
C ILE A 440 -11.99 -19.80 0.88
N VAL A 441 -11.84 -19.89 2.20
CA VAL A 441 -12.77 -20.63 3.06
C VAL A 441 -14.18 -20.03 3.00
N LEU A 442 -14.32 -18.71 3.19
CA LEU A 442 -15.63 -18.05 3.19
C LEU A 442 -16.32 -18.13 1.83
N ILE A 443 -15.57 -17.96 0.73
CA ILE A 443 -16.11 -18.12 -0.63
C ILE A 443 -16.52 -19.58 -0.88
N SER A 444 -15.72 -20.54 -0.40
CA SER A 444 -16.06 -21.97 -0.50
C SER A 444 -17.37 -22.29 0.23
N LEU A 445 -17.56 -21.76 1.44
CA LEU A 445 -18.80 -21.91 2.20
C LEU A 445 -19.99 -21.29 1.47
N LEU A 446 -19.83 -20.11 0.86
CA LEU A 446 -20.86 -19.48 0.05
C LEU A 446 -21.22 -20.34 -1.18
N ARG A 447 -20.22 -20.91 -1.85
CA ARG A 447 -20.42 -21.83 -2.99
C ARG A 447 -21.10 -23.13 -2.56
N LEU A 448 -20.75 -23.67 -1.41
CA LEU A 448 -21.40 -24.84 -0.84
C LEU A 448 -22.87 -24.56 -0.54
N ALA A 449 -23.18 -23.40 0.04
CA ALA A 449 -24.55 -22.97 0.29
C ALA A 449 -25.35 -22.80 -1.01
N GLN A 450 -24.72 -22.28 -2.07
CA GLN A 450 -25.35 -22.09 -3.38
C GLN A 450 -25.65 -23.40 -4.11
N PHE A 451 -24.67 -24.32 -4.18
CA PHE A 451 -24.77 -25.53 -5.00
C PHE A 451 -25.22 -26.77 -4.21
N LYS A 452 -25.20 -26.71 -2.88
CA LYS A 452 -25.53 -27.84 -1.98
C LYS A 452 -24.78 -29.14 -2.31
N SER A 453 -23.58 -29.03 -2.88
CA SER A 453 -22.76 -30.15 -3.33
C SER A 453 -21.29 -29.84 -3.13
N LEU A 454 -20.60 -30.71 -2.38
CA LEU A 454 -19.16 -30.60 -2.12
C LEU A 454 -18.33 -30.78 -3.40
N GLY A 455 -18.75 -31.68 -4.31
CA GLY A 455 -18.05 -31.89 -5.57
C GLY A 455 -18.05 -30.65 -6.46
N ILE A 456 -19.20 -29.99 -6.60
CA ILE A 456 -19.34 -28.76 -7.39
C ILE A 456 -18.58 -27.60 -6.74
N MET A 457 -18.56 -27.54 -5.40
CA MET A 457 -17.77 -26.56 -4.67
C MET A 457 -16.28 -26.63 -5.06
N PHE A 458 -15.65 -27.80 -4.97
CA PHE A 458 -14.23 -27.94 -5.33
C PHE A 458 -13.95 -27.65 -6.80
N ILE A 459 -14.80 -28.13 -7.71
CA ILE A 459 -14.66 -27.84 -9.15
C ILE A 459 -14.76 -26.33 -9.40
N SER A 460 -15.65 -25.63 -8.70
CA SER A 460 -15.82 -24.17 -8.84
C SER A 460 -14.67 -23.33 -8.29
N LEU A 461 -13.83 -23.90 -7.41
CA LEU A 461 -12.65 -23.21 -6.88
C LEU A 461 -11.49 -23.17 -7.89
N LEU A 462 -11.35 -24.20 -8.73
CA LEU A 462 -10.25 -24.30 -9.70
C LEU A 462 -10.17 -23.07 -10.63
N PRO A 463 -11.26 -22.60 -11.28
CA PRO A 463 -11.22 -21.40 -12.11
C PRO A 463 -10.90 -20.10 -11.36
N ASN A 464 -11.02 -20.08 -10.02
CA ASN A 464 -10.68 -18.91 -9.21
C ASN A 464 -9.23 -18.96 -8.72
N ILE A 465 -8.75 -20.15 -8.32
CA ILE A 465 -7.39 -20.35 -7.78
C ILE A 465 -6.34 -20.33 -8.89
N VAL A 466 -6.61 -20.95 -10.05
CA VAL A 466 -5.62 -21.04 -11.13
C VAL A 466 -5.17 -19.66 -11.64
N PRO A 467 -6.06 -18.69 -11.93
CA PRO A 467 -5.63 -17.33 -12.29
C PRO A 467 -4.85 -16.62 -11.18
N LEU A 468 -5.17 -16.87 -9.90
CA LEU A 468 -4.43 -16.31 -8.78
C LEU A 468 -2.99 -16.84 -8.74
N ILE A 469 -2.80 -18.15 -8.93
CA ILE A 469 -1.48 -18.79 -9.02
C ILE A 469 -0.71 -18.26 -10.23
N ILE A 470 -1.36 -18.13 -11.39
CA ILE A 470 -0.73 -17.58 -12.59
C ILE A 470 -0.29 -16.13 -12.38
N THR A 471 -1.14 -15.32 -11.76
CA THR A 471 -0.81 -13.92 -11.46
C THR A 471 0.39 -13.83 -10.51
N ALA A 472 0.38 -14.60 -9.43
CA ALA A 472 1.52 -14.66 -8.52
C ALA A 472 2.80 -15.19 -9.21
N GLY A 473 2.66 -16.19 -10.09
CA GLY A 473 3.77 -16.74 -10.86
C GLY A 473 4.33 -15.80 -11.94
N LEU A 474 3.54 -14.83 -12.42
CA LEU A 474 4.01 -13.77 -13.31
C LEU A 474 4.71 -12.63 -12.55
N MET A 475 4.41 -12.47 -11.26
CA MET A 475 5.04 -11.46 -10.40
C MET A 475 6.45 -11.86 -9.95
N GLY A 476 6.74 -13.17 -9.88
CA GLY A 476 8.07 -13.71 -9.55
C GLY A 476 8.85 -14.15 -10.78
#